data_AF-A0AAU9IUL7-F1
#
_entry.id   AF-A0AAU9IUL7-F1
#
_cell.length_a   1.000
_cell.length_b   1.000
_cell.length_c   1.000
_cell.angle_alpha   90.00
_cell.angle_beta   90.00
_cell.angle_gamma   90.00
#
_symmetry.space_group_name_H-M   'P 1'
#
loop_
_entity.id
_entity.type
_entity.pdbx_description
1 polymer ?
#
loop_
_entity_poly.entity_id
_entity_poly.type
_entity_poly.pdbx_seq_one_letter_code
_entity_poly.pdbx_strand_id
1 'polypeptide(L)'
;MKSNDMEQIDFAVEDSAPIEEPCDNPIIDELGMELSSKPKKHQKTTEKDQSQNSDPAVNWKETTNFQKLKSIHKRSAKIMINPPSHNEDPNPINLFRKFFDSKVINLLINYTVTYSDFMRRNYNVCYKKSKAMEERISPTEMETFIGIWILIGLVRIPYMNDYWSSSDLYGNKVISSAMPKDRFDALYDMLHLSCSNCPNQCIENLLPIANKIRTNFQKNVHPGKRVCIKEVPIPYKDKPRGIHTKIFGVYDCSLSYLWNFAFVRGSYTEIENNLGKNTILNLVDGLESRDCHLYFGKRHSSVQLAMILNDLGINFTAKIDRNEGCLPPKTKRSSIPKYYSCRDILYCAWTDKRPMHFISNRESVSNTVKTKQRSDRAPETLCRPKLAEKYEKFKDGAIEFNKYISSTEKFSGRVWKSIFNFLVQAAIINSFIIYNQFTGLKKTKRNRLDTFKKSLGLDLIRYNSGKDRPQTEEPMEKMNYHRKCAHCSGSYNRTEYKCKVCNKPCHLKCYEAHLAICRVDGSGEEYEE
;
A
#
# COMPACT_ATOMS: atom_id res chain seq x y z
N MET A 1 46.36 -74.70 -1.44
CA MET A 1 47.66 -74.01 -1.46
C MET A 1 47.57 -72.78 -0.57
N LYS A 2 48.34 -72.78 0.52
CA LYS A 2 48.85 -71.66 1.36
C LYS A 2 47.81 -70.64 1.90
N SER A 3 47.47 -70.68 3.20
CA SER A 3 48.09 -69.94 4.35
C SER A 3 47.83 -68.43 4.26
N ASN A 4 47.50 -67.65 5.28
CA ASN A 4 47.68 -67.73 6.73
C ASN A 4 46.81 -66.65 7.39
N ASP A 5 46.65 -66.79 8.71
CA ASP A 5 46.06 -65.90 9.70
C ASP A 5 46.55 -64.43 9.69
N MET A 6 45.74 -63.48 10.21
CA MET A 6 45.98 -62.78 11.49
C MET A 6 45.15 -61.48 11.65
N GLU A 7 44.33 -61.49 12.71
CA GLU A 7 44.19 -60.51 13.80
C GLU A 7 43.97 -58.99 13.61
N GLN A 8 42.88 -58.56 14.28
CA GLN A 8 42.67 -57.40 15.18
C GLN A 8 42.72 -55.95 14.62
N ILE A 9 41.69 -55.16 14.98
CA ILE A 9 41.74 -54.06 15.97
C ILE A 9 40.48 -53.17 15.79
N ASP A 10 39.76 -52.98 16.90
CA ASP A 10 38.69 -51.99 17.07
C ASP A 10 39.19 -50.55 16.86
N PHE A 11 38.38 -49.72 16.21
CA PHE A 11 38.39 -48.28 16.42
C PHE A 11 36.96 -47.77 16.59
N ALA A 12 36.64 -47.40 17.82
CA ALA A 12 35.54 -46.52 18.14
C ALA A 12 35.80 -45.12 17.55
N VAL A 13 34.77 -44.53 16.93
CA VAL A 13 34.67 -43.09 16.71
C VAL A 13 33.30 -42.66 17.23
N GLU A 14 33.34 -41.92 18.34
CA GLU A 14 32.24 -41.17 18.94
C GLU A 14 31.86 -39.94 18.09
N ASP A 15 30.65 -39.43 18.37
CA ASP A 15 30.09 -38.13 17.98
C ASP A 15 29.63 -37.92 16.53
N SER A 16 28.49 -38.54 16.20
CA SER A 16 27.57 -37.98 15.20
C SER A 16 26.89 -36.72 15.75
N ALA A 17 27.38 -35.56 15.30
CA ALA A 17 26.65 -34.29 15.40
C ALA A 17 25.22 -34.46 14.84
N PRO A 18 24.18 -33.85 15.47
CA PRO A 18 22.85 -33.90 14.91
C PRO A 18 22.87 -33.16 13.57
N ILE A 19 22.55 -33.91 12.51
CA ILE A 19 22.24 -33.38 11.19
C ILE A 19 21.14 -32.34 11.39
N GLU A 20 21.45 -31.05 11.21
CA GLU A 20 20.43 -30.00 11.15
C GLU A 20 19.51 -30.34 9.96
N GLU A 21 18.30 -30.81 10.26
CA GLU A 21 17.25 -30.94 9.26
C GLU A 21 17.00 -29.57 8.60
N PRO A 22 16.87 -29.52 7.25
CA PRO A 22 16.50 -28.30 6.58
C PRO A 22 15.16 -27.82 7.13
N CYS A 23 15.09 -26.53 7.47
CA CYS A 23 13.88 -25.88 7.95
C CYS A 23 12.87 -25.68 6.80
N ASP A 24 12.45 -26.76 6.17
CA ASP A 24 11.34 -26.76 5.24
C ASP A 24 10.05 -26.69 6.06
N ASN A 25 9.56 -25.46 6.21
CA ASN A 25 8.22 -25.22 6.73
C ASN A 25 7.23 -26.03 5.86
N PRO A 26 6.29 -26.78 6.45
CA PRO A 26 5.08 -27.10 5.71
C PRO A 26 4.48 -25.76 5.27
N ILE A 27 4.33 -25.60 3.97
CA ILE A 27 3.37 -24.65 3.41
C ILE A 27 2.07 -24.98 4.13
N ILE A 28 1.62 -24.10 5.02
CA ILE A 28 0.27 -24.19 5.59
C ILE A 28 -0.67 -23.80 4.45
N ASP A 29 -0.85 -24.72 3.52
CA ASP A 29 -1.98 -24.76 2.62
C ASP A 29 -3.22 -24.96 3.48
N GLU A 30 -4.22 -24.13 3.17
CA GLU A 30 -5.63 -24.32 3.45
C GLU A 30 -6.02 -24.94 4.82
N LEU A 31 -6.56 -24.08 5.70
CA LEU A 31 -7.71 -24.53 6.47
C LEU A 31 -8.81 -24.90 5.47
N GLY A 32 -8.84 -26.18 5.11
CA GLY A 32 -9.90 -26.82 4.36
C GLY A 32 -11.21 -26.69 5.11
N MET A 33 -12.13 -25.89 4.55
CA MET A 33 -13.55 -26.14 4.71
C MET A 33 -14.05 -26.62 3.36
N GLU A 34 -14.10 -27.94 3.18
CA GLU A 34 -14.93 -28.56 2.16
C GLU A 34 -16.39 -28.21 2.46
N LEU A 35 -16.94 -27.24 1.74
CA LEU A 35 -18.39 -27.09 1.60
C LEU A 35 -18.90 -28.18 0.68
N SER A 36 -18.98 -29.40 1.22
CA SER A 36 -19.83 -30.46 0.71
C SER A 36 -21.29 -30.03 0.93
N SER A 37 -21.89 -29.36 -0.05
CA SER A 37 -23.35 -29.31 -0.17
C SER A 37 -23.73 -29.49 -1.64
N LYS A 38 -24.13 -30.73 -1.99
CA LYS A 38 -24.81 -31.03 -3.25
C LYS A 38 -25.99 -30.08 -3.46
N PRO A 39 -26.28 -29.62 -4.69
CA PRO A 39 -27.40 -28.74 -4.94
C PRO A 39 -28.71 -29.51 -4.74
N LYS A 40 -29.40 -29.26 -3.62
CA LYS A 40 -30.82 -29.61 -3.51
C LYS A 40 -31.60 -28.66 -4.42
N LYS A 41 -32.23 -29.21 -5.45
CA LYS A 41 -33.31 -28.54 -6.19
C LYS A 41 -34.40 -28.18 -5.19
N HIS A 42 -34.51 -26.91 -4.80
CA HIS A 42 -35.72 -26.41 -4.16
C HIS A 42 -36.46 -25.45 -5.07
N GLN A 43 -37.76 -25.75 -5.13
CA GLN A 43 -38.79 -25.16 -5.95
C GLN A 43 -38.93 -23.67 -5.67
N LYS A 44 -39.28 -22.92 -6.72
CA LYS A 44 -39.81 -21.56 -6.63
C LYS A 44 -41.01 -21.55 -5.67
N THR A 45 -40.86 -20.96 -4.51
CA THR A 45 -41.96 -20.33 -3.79
C THR A 45 -41.77 -18.81 -3.89
N THR A 46 -42.70 -18.20 -4.62
CA THR A 46 -42.85 -16.76 -4.74
C THR A 46 -43.44 -16.21 -3.45
N GLU A 47 -42.60 -15.67 -2.58
CA GLU A 47 -43.05 -14.74 -1.53
C GLU A 47 -42.59 -13.33 -1.92
N LYS A 48 -43.58 -12.51 -2.27
CA LYS A 48 -43.42 -11.08 -2.51
C LYS A 48 -43.25 -10.41 -1.14
N ASP A 49 -42.01 -10.17 -0.73
CA ASP A 49 -41.74 -9.21 0.33
C ASP A 49 -42.04 -7.80 -0.19
N GLN A 50 -43.22 -7.30 0.19
CA GLN A 50 -43.61 -5.90 0.06
C GLN A 50 -42.84 -5.08 1.11
N SER A 51 -41.58 -4.76 0.84
CA SER A 51 -40.96 -3.61 1.49
C SER A 51 -41.46 -2.35 0.78
N GLN A 52 -42.43 -1.67 1.40
CA GLN A 52 -42.84 -0.32 1.01
C GLN A 52 -41.73 0.67 1.35
N ASN A 53 -40.69 0.74 0.51
CA ASN A 53 -39.93 1.97 0.38
C ASN A 53 -40.70 2.85 -0.61
N SER A 54 -41.29 3.93 -0.11
CA SER A 54 -41.87 4.98 -0.96
C SER A 54 -40.76 5.57 -1.83
N ASP A 55 -40.63 5.06 -3.06
CA ASP A 55 -39.71 5.63 -4.04
C ASP A 55 -40.02 7.13 -4.15
N PRO A 56 -39.00 8.01 -4.02
CA PRO A 56 -39.23 9.44 -4.11
C PRO A 56 -39.90 9.71 -5.45
N ALA A 57 -41.02 10.46 -5.47
CA ALA A 57 -41.73 10.75 -6.71
C ALA A 57 -40.75 11.39 -7.74
N VAL A 58 -40.30 10.58 -8.71
CA VAL A 58 -39.37 10.99 -9.77
C VAL A 58 -40.19 11.34 -10.99
N ASN A 59 -40.30 12.63 -11.29
CA ASN A 59 -41.04 13.13 -12.45
C ASN A 59 -40.06 13.74 -13.47
N TRP A 60 -39.68 12.95 -14.46
CA TRP A 60 -38.78 13.38 -15.53
C TRP A 60 -39.53 14.18 -16.60
N LYS A 61 -39.02 15.37 -16.90
CA LYS A 61 -39.52 16.21 -17.99
C LYS A 61 -38.47 16.31 -19.08
N GLU A 62 -38.85 16.01 -20.33
CA GLU A 62 -37.98 16.26 -21.49
C GLU A 62 -37.63 17.76 -21.52
N THR A 63 -36.36 18.07 -21.76
CA THR A 63 -35.88 19.46 -21.72
C THR A 63 -34.89 19.72 -22.83
N THR A 64 -35.00 20.89 -23.44
CA THR A 64 -33.99 21.47 -24.34
C THR A 64 -33.17 22.56 -23.65
N ASN A 65 -33.62 23.00 -22.47
CA ASN A 65 -33.08 24.11 -21.70
C ASN A 65 -32.82 23.64 -20.26
N PHE A 66 -31.62 23.13 -20.01
CA PHE A 66 -31.12 22.89 -18.65
C PHE A 66 -29.81 23.66 -18.49
N GLN A 67 -29.81 24.64 -17.60
CA GLN A 67 -28.66 25.48 -17.35
C GLN A 67 -27.89 25.02 -16.13
N LYS A 68 -26.57 25.23 -16.19
CA LYS A 68 -25.67 24.94 -15.08
C LYS A 68 -26.07 25.79 -13.86
N LEU A 69 -26.34 25.15 -12.71
CA LEU A 69 -26.51 25.87 -11.45
C LEU A 69 -25.26 26.73 -11.16
N LYS A 70 -25.42 27.92 -10.55
CA LYS A 70 -24.26 28.70 -10.07
C LYS A 70 -23.52 27.88 -9.00
N SER A 71 -22.20 28.05 -8.86
CA SER A 71 -21.48 27.32 -7.81
C SER A 71 -21.91 27.86 -6.45
N ILE A 72 -22.36 26.97 -5.56
CA ILE A 72 -22.69 27.29 -4.15
C ILE A 72 -21.43 27.11 -3.28
N HIS A 73 -20.34 26.59 -3.84
CA HIS A 73 -19.15 26.22 -3.09
C HIS A 73 -18.32 27.45 -2.70
N LYS A 74 -17.98 27.53 -1.40
CA LYS A 74 -17.18 28.61 -0.81
C LYS A 74 -15.69 28.55 -1.21
N ARG A 75 -15.20 27.40 -1.68
CA ARG A 75 -13.77 27.18 -1.99
C ARG A 75 -13.56 26.79 -3.45
N SER A 76 -12.66 27.51 -4.12
CA SER A 76 -12.20 27.18 -5.48
C SER A 76 -11.51 25.81 -5.49
N ALA A 77 -11.89 24.93 -6.42
CA ALA A 77 -11.25 23.62 -6.61
C ALA A 77 -9.92 23.73 -7.37
N LYS A 78 -8.99 24.54 -6.86
CA LYS A 78 -7.58 24.49 -7.26
C LYS A 78 -6.93 23.30 -6.54
N ILE A 79 -6.03 22.63 -7.23
CA ILE A 79 -5.14 21.64 -6.60
C ILE A 79 -4.33 22.40 -5.55
N MET A 80 -4.34 21.91 -4.32
CA MET A 80 -3.44 22.40 -3.28
C MET A 80 -2.62 21.22 -2.79
N ILE A 81 -1.31 21.35 -2.89
CA ILE A 81 -0.37 20.38 -2.35
C ILE A 81 0.20 21.05 -1.13
N ASN A 82 0.07 20.42 0.03
CA ASN A 82 0.70 20.97 1.23
C ASN A 82 2.22 20.95 1.00
N PRO A 83 2.87 22.12 1.08
CA PRO A 83 4.30 22.17 0.87
C PRO A 83 5.00 21.27 1.90
N PRO A 84 6.21 20.76 1.57
CA PRO A 84 7.16 20.40 2.61
C PRO A 84 7.24 21.53 3.64
N SER A 85 7.56 21.23 4.91
CA SER A 85 7.80 22.30 5.88
C SER A 85 8.85 23.28 5.34
N HIS A 86 8.89 24.55 5.78
CA HIS A 86 9.70 25.61 5.17
C HIS A 86 11.22 25.32 5.03
N ASN A 87 11.72 24.21 5.61
CA ASN A 87 13.09 23.72 5.54
C ASN A 87 13.25 22.29 4.98
N GLU A 88 12.18 21.66 4.48
CA GLU A 88 12.25 20.31 3.90
C GLU A 88 12.42 20.37 2.39
N ASP A 89 13.57 19.90 1.88
CA ASP A 89 13.69 19.58 0.46
C ASP A 89 12.62 18.55 0.09
N PRO A 90 11.98 18.68 -1.09
CA PRO A 90 11.03 17.71 -1.61
C PRO A 90 11.77 16.44 -2.09
N ASN A 91 12.61 15.83 -1.24
CA ASN A 91 13.31 14.61 -1.56
C ASN A 91 12.36 13.39 -1.40
N PRO A 92 12.69 12.24 -2.01
CA PRO A 92 11.81 11.07 -2.02
C PRO A 92 11.40 10.57 -0.63
N ILE A 93 12.33 10.53 0.32
CA ILE A 93 12.09 10.03 1.68
C ILE A 93 11.16 10.95 2.49
N ASN A 94 11.35 12.27 2.42
CA ASN A 94 10.50 13.24 3.10
C ASN A 94 9.07 13.17 2.59
N LEU A 95 8.90 13.05 1.27
CA LEU A 95 7.57 12.91 0.66
C LEU A 95 6.91 11.58 1.02
N PHE A 96 7.66 10.47 1.07
CA PHE A 96 7.14 9.18 1.49
C PHE A 96 6.70 9.17 2.97
N ARG A 97 7.49 9.78 3.85
CA ARG A 97 7.20 9.91 5.29
C ARG A 97 5.97 10.78 5.60
N LYS A 98 5.50 11.60 4.65
CA LYS A 98 4.19 12.26 4.76
C LYS A 98 3.02 11.27 4.72
N PHE A 99 3.22 10.07 4.18
CA PHE A 99 2.21 9.02 4.07
C PHE A 99 2.45 7.88 5.05
N PHE A 100 3.68 7.38 5.12
CA PHE A 100 4.16 6.45 6.14
C PHE A 100 4.79 7.25 7.28
N ASP A 101 3.93 7.97 8.03
CA ASP A 101 4.36 8.73 9.19
C ASP A 101 4.74 7.81 10.37
N SER A 102 5.30 8.39 11.44
CA SER A 102 5.68 7.63 12.64
C SER A 102 4.52 6.83 13.25
N LYS A 103 3.27 7.32 13.10
CA LYS A 103 2.08 6.61 13.59
C LYS A 103 1.78 5.37 12.74
N VAL A 104 1.93 5.45 11.41
CA VAL A 104 1.80 4.28 10.52
C VAL A 104 2.90 3.25 10.83
N ILE A 105 4.15 3.68 10.99
CA ILE A 105 5.28 2.79 11.30
C ILE A 105 5.05 2.08 12.64
N ASN A 106 4.67 2.81 13.69
CA ASN A 106 4.41 2.23 15.00
C ASN A 106 3.22 1.27 15.00
N LEU A 107 2.16 1.56 14.23
CA LEU A 107 1.04 0.63 14.05
C LEU A 107 1.49 -0.67 13.38
N LEU A 108 2.31 -0.57 12.33
CA LEU A 108 2.84 -1.74 11.61
C LEU A 108 3.70 -2.62 12.52
N ILE A 109 4.57 -1.99 13.33
CA ILE A 109 5.37 -2.67 14.34
C ILE A 109 4.47 -3.39 15.34
N ASN A 110 3.50 -2.68 15.93
CA ASN A 110 2.60 -3.25 16.94
C ASN A 110 1.84 -4.47 16.39
N TYR A 111 1.28 -4.37 15.18
CA TYR A 111 0.57 -5.49 14.56
C TYR A 111 1.49 -6.67 14.24
N THR A 112 2.70 -6.41 13.78
CA THR A 112 3.70 -7.45 13.50
C THR A 112 4.15 -8.17 14.77
N VAL A 113 4.45 -7.43 15.85
CA VAL A 113 4.81 -8.00 17.16
C VAL A 113 3.65 -8.79 17.75
N THR A 114 2.45 -8.21 17.77
CA THR A 114 1.24 -8.83 18.28
C THR A 114 0.93 -10.14 17.53
N TYR A 115 1.07 -10.14 16.20
CA TYR A 115 0.90 -11.34 15.40
C TYR A 115 1.98 -12.39 15.69
N SER A 116 3.24 -11.98 15.85
CA SER A 116 4.33 -12.88 16.22
C SER A 116 4.08 -13.56 17.57
N ASP A 117 3.64 -12.81 18.58
CA ASP A 117 3.28 -13.33 19.89
C ASP A 117 2.11 -14.33 19.81
N PHE A 118 1.08 -14.02 19.00
CA PHE A 118 -0.03 -14.94 18.75
C PHE A 118 0.45 -16.25 18.12
N MET A 119 1.32 -16.16 17.10
CA MET A 119 1.86 -17.34 16.43
C MET A 119 2.70 -18.19 17.39
N ARG A 120 3.55 -17.58 18.22
CA ARG A 120 4.36 -18.28 19.24
C ARG A 120 3.51 -19.02 20.28
N ARG A 121 2.36 -18.47 20.67
CA ARG A 121 1.47 -19.09 21.68
C ARG A 121 0.62 -20.23 21.13
N ASN A 122 0.22 -20.16 19.85
CA ASN A 122 -0.79 -21.07 19.29
C ASN A 122 -0.20 -22.11 18.32
N TYR A 123 1.03 -21.91 17.84
CA TYR A 123 1.66 -22.77 16.84
C TYR A 123 3.11 -23.05 17.19
N ASN A 124 3.61 -24.19 16.72
CA ASN A 124 5.03 -24.54 16.86
C ASN A 124 5.86 -23.76 15.83
N VAL A 125 6.29 -22.55 16.19
CA VAL A 125 7.13 -21.70 15.34
C VAL A 125 8.59 -22.12 15.48
N CYS A 126 9.31 -22.25 14.36
CA CYS A 126 10.75 -22.56 14.35
C CYS A 126 11.53 -21.68 15.35
N TYR A 127 12.39 -22.29 16.16
CA TYR A 127 13.20 -21.63 17.19
C TYR A 127 14.05 -20.47 16.63
N LYS A 128 14.72 -20.67 15.48
CA LYS A 128 15.53 -19.62 14.83
C LYS A 128 14.68 -18.38 14.51
N LYS A 129 13.45 -18.56 14.02
CA LYS A 129 12.50 -17.47 13.73
C LYS A 129 11.93 -16.83 15.00
N SER A 130 11.65 -17.63 16.03
CA SER A 130 11.20 -17.14 17.34
C SER A 130 12.25 -16.23 17.95
N LYS A 131 13.49 -16.70 18.02
CA LYS A 131 14.64 -15.95 18.55
C LYS A 131 14.90 -14.67 17.77
N ALA A 132 14.85 -14.75 16.44
CA ALA A 132 14.98 -13.59 15.58
C ALA A 132 13.85 -12.56 15.73
N MET A 133 12.74 -12.86 16.43
CA MET A 133 11.65 -11.92 16.74
C MET A 133 11.64 -11.46 18.21
N GLU A 134 12.47 -12.03 19.08
CA GLU A 134 12.58 -11.62 20.50
C GLU A 134 13.16 -10.22 20.63
N GLU A 135 14.00 -9.80 19.67
CA GLU A 135 14.52 -8.44 19.60
C GLU A 135 13.42 -7.44 19.25
N ARG A 136 13.31 -6.37 20.05
CA ARG A 136 12.36 -5.27 19.82
C ARG A 136 12.56 -4.68 18.43
N ILE A 137 11.46 -4.56 17.67
CA ILE A 137 11.49 -3.90 16.37
C ILE A 137 11.51 -2.38 16.58
N SER A 138 12.57 -1.71 16.15
CA SER A 138 12.62 -0.25 16.19
C SER A 138 11.91 0.38 14.96
N PRO A 139 11.46 1.64 15.03
CA PRO A 139 10.97 2.35 13.85
C PRO A 139 11.95 2.37 12.69
N THR A 140 13.25 2.50 12.98
CA THR A 140 14.32 2.54 11.98
C THR A 140 14.52 1.19 11.31
N GLU A 141 14.38 0.11 12.06
CA GLU A 141 14.43 -1.25 11.55
C GLU A 141 13.24 -1.56 10.63
N MET A 142 12.03 -1.13 11.01
CA MET A 142 10.85 -1.28 10.16
C MET A 142 10.97 -0.44 8.87
N GLU A 143 11.51 0.79 8.94
CA GLU A 143 11.82 1.58 7.75
C GLU A 143 12.88 0.89 6.86
N THR A 144 13.91 0.28 7.46
CA THR A 144 14.93 -0.49 6.73
C THR A 144 14.31 -1.70 6.02
N PHE A 145 13.42 -2.44 6.70
CA PHE A 145 12.66 -3.53 6.10
C PHE A 145 11.82 -3.05 4.90
N ILE A 146 11.13 -1.91 5.02
CA ILE A 146 10.40 -1.29 3.90
C ILE A 146 11.37 -0.88 2.77
N GLY A 147 12.54 -0.33 3.09
CA GLY A 147 13.57 0.02 2.13
C GLY A 147 14.05 -1.18 1.30
N ILE A 148 14.33 -2.30 1.98
CA ILE A 148 14.67 -3.58 1.34
C ILE A 148 13.51 -4.07 0.47
N TRP A 149 12.27 -4.02 0.97
CA TRP A 149 11.06 -4.39 0.22
C TRP A 149 10.93 -3.60 -1.09
N ILE A 150 11.23 -2.29 -1.07
CA ILE A 150 11.21 -1.43 -2.25
C ILE A 150 12.32 -1.82 -3.24
N LEU A 151 13.54 -2.07 -2.76
CA LEU A 151 14.67 -2.43 -3.61
C LEU A 151 14.52 -3.80 -4.27
N ILE A 152 13.99 -4.80 -3.56
CA ILE A 152 13.64 -6.12 -4.11
C ILE A 152 12.61 -5.98 -5.25
N GLY A 153 11.64 -5.06 -5.09
CA GLY A 153 10.68 -4.76 -6.14
C GLY A 153 11.28 -4.08 -7.39
N LEU A 154 12.47 -3.49 -7.26
CA LEU A 154 13.19 -2.79 -8.32
C LEU A 154 14.22 -3.68 -9.02
N VAL A 155 15.05 -4.40 -8.26
CA VAL A 155 16.10 -5.29 -8.77
C VAL A 155 15.66 -6.72 -8.51
N ARG A 156 15.04 -7.34 -9.51
CA ARG A 156 14.44 -8.68 -9.36
C ARG A 156 15.47 -9.76 -9.65
N ILE A 157 15.59 -10.70 -8.72
CA ILE A 157 16.33 -11.95 -8.92
C ILE A 157 15.38 -13.16 -8.71
N PRO A 158 15.74 -14.37 -9.20
CA PRO A 158 14.83 -15.51 -9.20
C PRO A 158 14.38 -15.98 -7.81
N TYR A 159 15.29 -16.01 -6.83
CA TYR A 159 15.01 -16.53 -5.48
C TYR A 159 15.30 -15.48 -4.40
N MET A 160 14.40 -15.38 -3.41
CA MET A 160 14.50 -14.40 -2.33
C MET A 160 15.79 -14.57 -1.49
N ASN A 161 16.23 -15.81 -1.28
CA ASN A 161 17.44 -16.10 -0.52
C ASN A 161 18.70 -15.57 -1.19
N ASP A 162 18.70 -15.46 -2.51
CA ASP A 162 19.90 -15.12 -3.26
C ASP A 162 20.36 -13.67 -3.04
N TYR A 163 19.48 -12.77 -2.57
CA TYR A 163 19.85 -11.39 -2.24
C TYR A 163 20.90 -11.35 -1.12
N TRP A 164 20.95 -12.37 -0.26
CA TRP A 164 21.92 -12.54 0.82
C TRP A 164 23.03 -13.55 0.51
N SER A 165 23.05 -14.13 -0.69
CA SER A 165 24.11 -15.06 -1.09
C SER A 165 25.45 -14.34 -1.30
N SER A 166 26.54 -15.10 -1.24
CA SER A 166 27.88 -14.65 -1.64
C SER A 166 28.11 -14.68 -3.16
N SER A 167 27.09 -15.05 -3.95
CA SER A 167 27.19 -15.10 -5.42
C SER A 167 27.45 -13.72 -5.99
N ASP A 168 28.45 -13.59 -6.86
CA ASP A 168 28.71 -12.34 -7.59
C ASP A 168 27.57 -11.98 -8.54
N LEU A 169 26.80 -12.97 -9.00
CA LEU A 169 25.69 -12.76 -9.95
C LEU A 169 24.39 -12.32 -9.26
N TYR A 170 24.07 -12.93 -8.12
CA TYR A 170 22.77 -12.73 -7.45
C TYR A 170 22.85 -12.01 -6.11
N GLY A 171 23.99 -12.12 -5.43
CA GLY A 171 24.23 -11.49 -4.13
C GLY A 171 24.11 -9.98 -4.21
N ASN A 172 23.36 -9.39 -3.27
CA ASN A 172 23.13 -7.95 -3.25
C ASN A 172 23.72 -7.33 -1.97
N LYS A 173 24.95 -6.83 -2.07
CA LYS A 173 25.69 -6.21 -0.95
C LYS A 173 24.93 -5.08 -0.26
N VAL A 174 24.09 -4.33 -1.00
CA VAL A 174 23.28 -3.25 -0.43
C VAL A 174 22.20 -3.82 0.49
N ILE A 175 21.53 -4.89 0.07
CA ILE A 175 20.47 -5.55 0.86
C ILE A 175 21.09 -6.35 2.01
N SER A 176 22.10 -7.16 1.74
CA SER A 176 22.69 -8.06 2.74
C SER A 176 23.38 -7.32 3.88
N SER A 177 23.95 -6.13 3.61
CA SER A 177 24.54 -5.27 4.63
C SER A 177 23.50 -4.46 5.43
N ALA A 178 22.28 -4.31 4.90
CA ALA A 178 21.22 -3.50 5.52
C ALA A 178 20.54 -4.21 6.69
N MET A 179 20.28 -5.51 6.51
CA MET A 179 19.60 -6.35 7.49
C MET A 179 20.06 -7.80 7.30
N PRO A 180 20.40 -8.53 8.38
CA PRO A 180 20.68 -9.95 8.30
C PRO A 180 19.51 -10.74 7.72
N LYS A 181 19.80 -11.79 6.95
CA LYS A 181 18.79 -12.62 6.29
C LYS A 181 17.73 -13.14 7.25
N ASP A 182 18.16 -13.73 8.37
CA ASP A 182 17.25 -14.33 9.34
C ASP A 182 16.29 -13.31 9.97
N ARG A 183 16.77 -12.06 10.19
CA ARG A 183 15.91 -10.98 10.69
C ARG A 183 14.94 -10.50 9.62
N PHE A 184 15.38 -10.39 8.37
CA PHE A 184 14.47 -10.07 7.26
C PHE A 184 13.40 -11.14 7.09
N ASP A 185 13.76 -12.42 7.09
CA ASP A 185 12.81 -13.53 6.95
C ASP A 185 11.82 -13.57 8.11
N ALA A 186 12.29 -13.33 9.34
CA ALA A 186 11.44 -13.24 10.52
C ALA A 186 10.41 -12.10 10.40
N LEU A 187 10.85 -10.90 10.02
CA LEU A 187 9.95 -9.76 9.78
C LEU A 187 9.00 -10.01 8.61
N TYR A 188 9.51 -10.58 7.51
CA TYR A 188 8.71 -10.90 6.34
C TYR A 188 7.59 -11.89 6.68
N ASP A 189 7.88 -12.92 7.46
CA ASP A 189 6.91 -13.95 7.86
C ASP A 189 5.88 -13.42 8.85
N MET A 190 6.31 -12.62 9.83
CA MET A 190 5.44 -12.09 10.88
C MET A 190 4.71 -10.80 10.48
N LEU A 191 5.07 -10.18 9.35
CA LEU A 191 4.45 -8.96 8.85
C LEU A 191 2.92 -9.10 8.87
N HIS A 192 2.27 -8.22 9.63
CA HIS A 192 0.83 -8.20 9.75
C HIS A 192 0.28 -6.77 9.82
N LEU A 193 -0.98 -6.60 9.41
CA LEU A 193 -1.60 -5.28 9.19
C LEU A 193 -2.78 -5.02 10.13
N SER A 194 -3.05 -5.93 11.06
CA SER A 194 -4.18 -5.89 11.98
C SER A 194 -3.84 -6.52 13.33
N CYS A 195 -4.69 -6.33 14.34
CA CYS A 195 -4.51 -7.01 15.63
C CYS A 195 -4.89 -8.50 15.55
N SER A 196 -4.29 -9.30 16.42
CA SER A 196 -4.33 -10.77 16.42
C SER A 196 -5.65 -11.41 16.88
N ASN A 197 -6.62 -10.64 17.36
CA ASN A 197 -7.85 -11.20 17.94
C ASN A 197 -8.93 -11.53 16.90
N CYS A 198 -8.61 -11.38 15.61
CA CYS A 198 -9.53 -11.73 14.56
C CYS A 198 -8.98 -12.90 13.74
N PRO A 199 -9.30 -14.15 14.12
CA PRO A 199 -9.00 -15.34 13.31
C PRO A 199 -9.63 -15.26 11.91
N ASN A 200 -10.61 -14.39 11.74
CA ASN A 200 -11.11 -14.00 10.42
C ASN A 200 -10.16 -12.97 9.80
N GLN A 201 -9.49 -13.38 8.71
CA GLN A 201 -8.70 -12.56 7.78
C GLN A 201 -9.56 -11.50 7.06
N CYS A 202 -10.46 -10.83 7.78
CA CYS A 202 -11.39 -9.85 7.24
C CYS A 202 -10.63 -8.56 6.94
N ILE A 203 -10.90 -8.01 5.74
CA ILE A 203 -10.36 -6.73 5.29
C ILE A 203 -10.70 -5.59 6.27
N GLU A 204 -11.80 -5.73 7.02
CA GLU A 204 -12.20 -4.79 8.08
C GLU A 204 -11.12 -4.60 9.15
N ASN A 205 -10.36 -5.64 9.45
CA ASN A 205 -9.27 -5.56 10.42
C ASN A 205 -8.07 -4.77 9.89
N LEU A 206 -7.96 -4.61 8.56
CA LEU A 206 -6.91 -3.83 7.89
C LEU A 206 -7.26 -2.33 7.85
N LEU A 207 -8.50 -1.97 8.22
CA LEU A 207 -8.97 -0.58 8.18
C LEU A 207 -8.12 0.37 9.01
N PRO A 208 -7.60 0.06 10.21
CA PRO A 208 -6.86 1.05 10.99
C PRO A 208 -5.63 1.61 10.27
N ILE A 209 -4.75 0.76 9.75
CA ILE A 209 -3.54 1.22 9.05
C ILE A 209 -3.88 1.86 7.69
N ALA A 210 -4.84 1.28 6.96
CA ALA A 210 -5.28 1.82 5.67
C ALA A 210 -5.96 3.18 5.82
N ASN A 211 -6.80 3.36 6.84
CA ASN A 211 -7.47 4.62 7.16
C ASN A 211 -6.44 5.70 7.51
N LYS A 212 -5.38 5.34 8.24
CA LYS A 212 -4.30 6.27 8.59
C LYS A 212 -3.55 6.76 7.35
N ILE A 213 -3.15 5.83 6.47
CA ILE A 213 -2.48 6.16 5.20
C ILE A 213 -3.41 6.98 4.30
N ARG A 214 -4.68 6.60 4.18
CA ARG A 214 -5.70 7.36 3.44
C ARG A 214 -5.84 8.78 3.97
N THR A 215 -5.95 8.95 5.29
CA THR A 215 -6.04 10.28 5.91
C THR A 215 -4.82 11.12 5.55
N ASN A 216 -3.64 10.51 5.52
CA ASN A 216 -2.42 11.17 5.09
C ASN A 216 -2.46 11.53 3.59
N PHE A 217 -3.05 10.70 2.71
CA PHE A 217 -3.28 11.09 1.31
C PHE A 217 -4.18 12.33 1.20
N GLN A 218 -5.31 12.31 1.90
CA GLN A 218 -6.27 13.42 1.87
C GLN A 218 -5.72 14.71 2.46
N LYS A 219 -4.89 14.60 3.51
CA LYS A 219 -4.25 15.73 4.17
C LYS A 219 -3.24 16.41 3.26
N ASN A 220 -2.41 15.66 2.53
CA ASN A 220 -1.27 16.24 1.79
C ASN A 220 -1.67 16.80 0.42
N VAL A 221 -2.73 16.29 -0.20
CA VAL A 221 -3.23 16.81 -1.47
C VAL A 221 -4.72 17.02 -1.42
N HIS A 222 -5.10 18.23 -1.77
CA HIS A 222 -6.45 18.65 -2.01
C HIS A 222 -6.76 18.58 -3.51
N PRO A 223 -7.69 17.72 -3.95
CA PRO A 223 -8.01 17.54 -5.36
C PRO A 223 -8.51 18.82 -6.03
N GLY A 224 -8.27 18.92 -7.33
CA GLY A 224 -8.70 20.01 -8.19
C GLY A 224 -10.14 19.86 -8.68
N LYS A 225 -10.42 20.53 -9.80
CA LYS A 225 -11.78 20.65 -10.37
C LYS A 225 -12.40 19.33 -10.84
N ARG A 226 -11.60 18.30 -11.09
CA ARG A 226 -12.03 17.07 -11.77
C ARG A 226 -11.49 15.87 -11.02
N VAL A 227 -12.41 15.03 -10.52
CA VAL A 227 -12.08 13.81 -9.80
C VAL A 227 -12.84 12.63 -10.39
N CYS A 228 -12.30 11.42 -10.31
CA CYS A 228 -12.99 10.23 -10.80
C CYS A 228 -12.90 9.07 -9.82
N ILE A 229 -13.93 8.21 -9.82
CA ILE A 229 -13.91 6.93 -9.10
C ILE A 229 -13.53 5.82 -10.07
N LYS A 230 -12.52 5.03 -9.69
CA LYS A 230 -12.07 3.86 -10.45
C LYS A 230 -11.75 2.68 -9.57
N GLU A 231 -12.14 1.51 -10.07
CA GLU A 231 -11.65 0.23 -9.61
C GLU A 231 -10.24 -0.02 -10.13
N VAL A 232 -9.33 -0.33 -9.23
CA VAL A 232 -7.97 -0.77 -9.56
C VAL A 232 -7.72 -2.11 -8.87
N PRO A 233 -7.30 -3.15 -9.60
CA PRO A 233 -6.97 -4.44 -8.99
C PRO A 233 -5.70 -4.31 -8.16
N ILE A 234 -5.67 -4.97 -7.01
CA ILE A 234 -4.42 -5.16 -6.27
C ILE A 234 -3.63 -6.28 -6.97
N PRO A 235 -2.35 -6.07 -7.33
CA PRO A 235 -1.53 -7.13 -7.90
C PRO A 235 -1.26 -8.25 -6.88
N TYR A 236 -1.49 -9.50 -7.29
CA TYR A 236 -1.20 -10.72 -6.52
C TYR A 236 -0.35 -11.67 -7.36
N LYS A 237 0.59 -12.37 -6.71
CA LYS A 237 1.37 -13.45 -7.33
C LYS A 237 0.52 -14.72 -7.38
N ASP A 238 0.08 -15.20 -6.21
CA ASP A 238 -0.71 -16.43 -6.05
C ASP A 238 -2.15 -16.04 -5.72
N LYS A 239 -2.98 -15.82 -6.73
CA LYS A 239 -4.38 -15.39 -6.54
C LYS A 239 -5.18 -16.54 -5.88
N PRO A 240 -5.69 -16.40 -4.65
CA PRO A 240 -6.63 -17.37 -4.10
C PRO A 240 -7.87 -17.42 -4.99
N ARG A 241 -8.40 -18.62 -5.28
CA ARG A 241 -9.63 -18.76 -6.09
C ARG A 241 -10.76 -17.98 -5.42
N GLY A 242 -11.43 -17.10 -6.17
CA GLY A 242 -12.60 -16.34 -5.70
C GLY A 242 -12.33 -15.02 -4.95
N ILE A 243 -11.09 -14.71 -4.57
CA ILE A 243 -10.76 -13.46 -3.87
C ILE A 243 -10.19 -12.43 -4.86
N HIS A 244 -11.07 -11.57 -5.39
CA HIS A 244 -10.65 -10.40 -6.15
C HIS A 244 -10.55 -9.18 -5.23
N THR A 245 -9.40 -8.96 -4.59
CA THR A 245 -9.19 -7.70 -3.87
C THR A 245 -8.92 -6.59 -4.88
N LYS A 246 -9.89 -5.68 -5.00
CA LYS A 246 -9.75 -4.43 -5.73
C LYS A 246 -9.82 -3.29 -4.73
N ILE A 247 -9.29 -2.15 -5.11
CA ILE A 247 -9.65 -0.90 -4.47
C ILE A 247 -10.63 -0.13 -5.34
N PHE A 248 -11.60 0.53 -4.71
CA PHE A 248 -12.24 1.70 -5.29
C PHE A 248 -11.45 2.91 -4.85
N GLY A 249 -10.82 3.60 -5.79
CA GLY A 249 -10.08 4.83 -5.53
C GLY A 249 -10.80 6.05 -6.07
N VAL A 250 -10.70 7.16 -5.35
CA VAL A 250 -10.99 8.51 -5.84
C VAL A 250 -9.67 9.13 -6.28
N TYR A 251 -9.62 9.61 -7.52
CA TYR A 251 -8.42 10.14 -8.13
C TYR A 251 -8.62 11.58 -8.59
N ASP A 252 -7.62 12.42 -8.40
CA ASP A 252 -7.54 13.69 -9.15
C ASP A 252 -7.23 13.40 -10.62
N CYS A 253 -8.09 13.86 -11.54
CA CYS A 253 -7.95 13.52 -12.95
C CYS A 253 -6.76 14.20 -13.64
N SER A 254 -6.20 15.28 -13.06
CA SER A 254 -5.10 16.02 -13.66
C SER A 254 -3.74 15.47 -13.20
N LEU A 255 -3.67 15.03 -11.94
CA LEU A 255 -2.46 14.47 -11.34
C LEU A 255 -2.37 12.95 -11.41
N SER A 256 -3.48 12.26 -11.64
CA SER A 256 -3.63 10.83 -11.34
C SER A 256 -3.28 10.49 -9.88
N TYR A 257 -3.51 11.42 -8.95
CA TYR A 257 -3.23 11.24 -7.52
C TYR A 257 -4.34 10.43 -6.85
N LEU A 258 -3.98 9.37 -6.09
CA LEU A 258 -4.95 8.61 -5.31
C LEU A 258 -5.27 9.36 -4.01
N TRP A 259 -6.47 9.96 -3.94
CA TRP A 259 -6.89 10.78 -2.81
C TRP A 259 -7.54 9.99 -1.69
N ASN A 260 -8.47 9.10 -2.04
CA ASN A 260 -9.20 8.24 -1.11
C ASN A 260 -9.32 6.84 -1.72
N PHE A 261 -9.42 5.80 -0.89
CA PHE A 261 -9.74 4.45 -1.34
C PHE A 261 -10.50 3.63 -0.30
N ALA A 262 -11.18 2.60 -0.81
CA ALA A 262 -11.82 1.55 -0.03
C ALA A 262 -11.48 0.19 -0.66
N PHE A 263 -11.24 -0.80 0.17
CA PHE A 263 -11.07 -2.19 -0.29
C PHE A 263 -12.44 -2.79 -0.59
N VAL A 264 -12.54 -3.54 -1.68
CA VAL A 264 -13.77 -4.24 -2.08
C VAL A 264 -13.48 -5.73 -2.16
N ARG A 265 -14.30 -6.54 -1.46
CA ARG A 265 -14.31 -8.00 -1.49
C ARG A 265 -15.44 -8.51 -2.38
N GLY A 266 -15.22 -9.64 -3.05
CA GLY A 266 -16.32 -10.46 -3.58
C GLY A 266 -16.08 -11.04 -4.98
N SER A 267 -16.58 -12.26 -5.17
CA SER A 267 -16.99 -12.79 -6.48
C SER A 267 -18.25 -12.05 -6.94
N TYR A 268 -18.58 -12.12 -8.23
CA TYR A 268 -19.56 -11.26 -8.92
C TYR A 268 -21.00 -11.24 -8.36
N THR A 269 -21.35 -12.01 -7.34
CA THR A 269 -22.74 -12.32 -6.94
C THR A 269 -23.24 -11.69 -5.63
N GLU A 270 -22.40 -11.18 -4.72
CA GLU A 270 -22.85 -10.67 -3.40
C GLU A 270 -22.81 -9.14 -3.23
N ILE A 271 -22.31 -8.38 -4.22
CA ILE A 271 -22.28 -6.91 -4.17
C ILE A 271 -23.64 -6.38 -4.63
N GLU A 272 -24.69 -6.73 -3.89
CA GLU A 272 -26.06 -6.27 -4.14
C GLU A 272 -26.22 -4.82 -3.65
N ASN A 273 -26.42 -3.91 -4.61
CA ASN A 273 -27.06 -2.58 -4.61
C ASN A 273 -26.86 -1.56 -3.46
N ASN A 274 -26.79 -1.97 -2.18
CA ASN A 274 -26.59 -1.08 -1.04
C ASN A 274 -25.12 -0.85 -0.67
N LEU A 275 -24.22 -1.82 -0.96
CA LEU A 275 -22.79 -1.66 -0.70
C LEU A 275 -22.15 -0.59 -1.60
N GLY A 276 -22.55 -0.51 -2.86
CA GLY A 276 -21.99 0.44 -3.83
C GLY A 276 -22.28 1.90 -3.49
N LYS A 277 -23.52 2.19 -3.07
CA LYS A 277 -23.97 3.53 -2.69
C LYS A 277 -23.21 4.04 -1.46
N ASN A 278 -23.22 3.28 -0.36
CA ASN A 278 -22.54 3.66 0.88
C ASN A 278 -21.03 3.77 0.69
N THR A 279 -20.44 2.88 -0.11
CA THR A 279 -19.00 2.96 -0.44
C THR A 279 -18.68 4.25 -1.19
N ILE A 280 -19.49 4.66 -2.18
CA ILE A 280 -19.27 5.93 -2.88
C ILE A 280 -19.39 7.11 -1.93
N LEU A 281 -20.44 7.15 -1.10
CA LEU A 281 -20.65 8.24 -0.15
C LEU A 281 -19.44 8.38 0.80
N ASN A 282 -18.96 7.27 1.35
CA ASN A 282 -17.75 7.26 2.20
C ASN A 282 -16.47 7.67 1.45
N LEU A 283 -16.38 7.39 0.16
CA LEU A 283 -15.22 7.75 -0.67
C LEU A 283 -15.19 9.24 -1.02
N VAL A 284 -16.35 9.86 -1.17
CA VAL A 284 -16.47 11.27 -1.56
C VAL A 284 -16.64 12.21 -0.37
N ASP A 285 -16.78 11.68 0.84
CA ASP A 285 -16.79 12.45 2.09
C ASP A 285 -15.60 13.43 2.16
N GLY A 286 -15.92 14.70 2.37
CA GLY A 286 -14.98 15.83 2.37
C GLY A 286 -14.90 16.59 1.04
N LEU A 287 -15.54 16.10 -0.04
CA LEU A 287 -15.62 16.80 -1.33
C LEU A 287 -16.78 17.80 -1.42
N GLU A 288 -17.77 17.72 -0.53
CA GLU A 288 -18.99 18.56 -0.49
C GLU A 288 -18.66 20.06 -0.42
N SER A 289 -17.57 20.40 0.25
CA SER A 289 -17.15 21.80 0.46
C SER A 289 -16.39 22.40 -0.74
N ARG A 290 -16.18 21.64 -1.82
CA ARG A 290 -15.31 22.00 -2.95
C ARG A 290 -16.06 21.99 -4.27
N ASP A 291 -15.78 22.96 -5.15
CA ASP A 291 -16.29 23.01 -6.53
C ASP A 291 -15.62 21.96 -7.45
N CYS A 292 -15.47 20.72 -6.96
CA CYS A 292 -14.98 19.59 -7.72
C CYS A 292 -16.14 18.94 -8.49
N HIS A 293 -15.80 18.20 -9.56
CA HIS A 293 -16.76 17.48 -10.38
C HIS A 293 -16.32 16.03 -10.49
N LEU A 294 -17.18 15.15 -9.99
CA LEU A 294 -16.98 13.71 -9.88
C LEU A 294 -17.41 12.96 -11.14
N TYR A 295 -16.56 12.06 -11.64
CA TYR A 295 -16.86 11.16 -12.76
C TYR A 295 -16.81 9.70 -12.32
N PHE A 296 -17.87 8.93 -12.59
CA PHE A 296 -17.89 7.52 -12.21
C PHE A 296 -18.73 6.63 -13.15
N GLY A 297 -18.46 5.33 -13.08
CA GLY A 297 -18.95 4.36 -14.05
C GLY A 297 -20.36 3.82 -13.75
N LYS A 298 -20.94 3.24 -14.79
CA LYS A 298 -22.28 2.61 -14.81
C LYS A 298 -22.57 1.63 -13.67
N ARG A 299 -21.58 0.84 -13.25
CA ARG A 299 -21.78 -0.22 -12.24
C ARG A 299 -22.17 0.31 -10.87
N HIS A 300 -21.92 1.59 -10.59
CA HIS A 300 -22.04 2.18 -9.26
C HIS A 300 -22.95 3.40 -9.24
N SER A 301 -23.81 3.53 -10.25
CA SER A 301 -24.68 4.69 -10.43
C SER A 301 -26.13 4.28 -10.32
N SER A 302 -26.91 5.05 -9.57
CA SER A 302 -28.37 4.94 -9.52
C SER A 302 -28.99 6.33 -9.45
N VAL A 303 -30.28 6.43 -9.75
CA VAL A 303 -31.03 7.70 -9.62
C VAL A 303 -31.04 8.17 -8.15
N GLN A 304 -31.16 7.24 -7.20
CA GLN A 304 -31.11 7.55 -5.78
C GLN A 304 -29.75 8.11 -5.34
N LEU A 305 -28.64 7.52 -5.79
CA LEU A 305 -27.30 8.06 -5.50
C LEU A 305 -27.13 9.46 -6.12
N ALA A 306 -27.63 9.67 -7.34
CA ALA A 306 -27.60 10.97 -8.00
C ALA A 306 -28.35 12.05 -7.19
N MET A 307 -29.49 11.72 -6.60
CA MET A 307 -30.24 12.61 -5.69
C MET A 307 -29.44 12.95 -4.44
N ILE A 308 -28.85 11.95 -3.77
CA ILE A 308 -28.06 12.20 -2.56
C ILE A 308 -26.82 13.05 -2.86
N LEU A 309 -26.09 12.76 -3.94
CA LEU A 309 -24.95 13.59 -4.33
C LEU A 309 -25.37 15.02 -4.65
N ASN A 310 -26.55 15.20 -5.23
CA ASN A 310 -27.13 16.52 -5.47
C ASN A 310 -27.45 17.26 -4.17
N ASP A 311 -28.08 16.59 -3.20
CA ASP A 311 -28.42 17.16 -1.89
C ASP A 311 -27.17 17.49 -1.07
N LEU A 312 -26.11 16.69 -1.20
CA LEU A 312 -24.78 16.97 -0.63
C LEU A 312 -24.02 18.10 -1.35
N GLY A 313 -24.56 18.63 -2.45
CA GLY A 313 -23.92 19.67 -3.26
C GLY A 313 -22.74 19.18 -4.12
N ILE A 314 -22.48 17.87 -4.19
CA ILE A 314 -21.37 17.32 -4.97
C ILE A 314 -21.73 17.36 -6.45
N ASN A 315 -20.92 18.06 -7.27
CA ASN A 315 -21.12 18.03 -8.72
C ASN A 315 -20.68 16.68 -9.30
N PHE A 316 -21.46 16.08 -10.19
CA PHE A 316 -21.09 14.81 -10.81
C PHE A 316 -21.56 14.63 -12.26
N THR A 317 -20.93 13.68 -12.96
CA THR A 317 -21.43 13.06 -14.19
C THR A 317 -21.09 11.57 -14.18
N ALA A 318 -22.11 10.71 -14.30
CA ALA A 318 -21.93 9.28 -14.35
C ALA A 318 -22.55 8.67 -15.61
N LYS A 319 -22.02 7.54 -16.07
CA LYS A 319 -22.81 6.62 -16.89
C LYS A 319 -23.82 5.92 -15.99
N ILE A 320 -24.99 5.57 -16.51
CA ILE A 320 -26.04 4.84 -15.79
C ILE A 320 -26.56 3.65 -16.58
N ASP A 321 -27.03 2.58 -15.92
CA ASP A 321 -27.71 1.51 -16.62
C ASP A 321 -29.06 2.01 -17.15
N ARG A 322 -29.40 1.67 -18.40
CA ARG A 322 -30.74 1.95 -18.90
C ARG A 322 -31.79 1.20 -18.10
N ASN A 323 -31.45 0.06 -17.53
CA ASN A 323 -32.38 -0.74 -16.73
C ASN A 323 -32.46 -0.28 -15.27
N GLU A 324 -31.75 0.78 -14.87
CA GLU A 324 -31.96 1.40 -13.56
C GLU A 324 -33.42 1.82 -13.41
N GLY A 325 -33.96 1.57 -12.21
CA GLY A 325 -35.27 2.07 -11.79
C GLY A 325 -35.30 3.60 -11.82
N CYS A 326 -36.52 4.14 -11.86
CA CYS A 326 -36.76 5.58 -11.80
C CYS A 326 -36.15 6.43 -12.93
N LEU A 327 -35.77 5.85 -14.08
CA LEU A 327 -35.38 6.60 -15.28
C LEU A 327 -36.60 6.96 -16.16
N PRO A 328 -36.49 7.95 -17.09
CA PRO A 328 -37.57 8.26 -18.03
C PRO A 328 -37.98 7.04 -18.89
N PRO A 329 -39.14 7.08 -19.58
CA PRO A 329 -39.58 6.04 -20.50
C PRO A 329 -38.55 5.69 -21.59
N LYS A 330 -38.62 4.46 -22.15
CA LYS A 330 -37.68 4.01 -23.19
C LYS A 330 -37.93 4.80 -24.47
N THR A 331 -36.90 5.54 -24.92
CA THR A 331 -36.92 6.24 -26.20
C THR A 331 -36.30 5.38 -27.29
N LYS A 332 -36.71 5.60 -28.54
CA LYS A 332 -36.01 5.04 -29.71
C LYS A 332 -34.54 5.46 -29.70
N ARG A 333 -33.65 4.55 -30.13
CA ARG A 333 -32.22 4.84 -30.29
C ARG A 333 -32.05 5.97 -31.30
N SER A 334 -31.22 6.96 -30.97
CA SER A 334 -31.04 8.15 -31.80
C SER A 334 -29.62 8.69 -31.67
N SER A 335 -29.03 9.11 -32.79
CA SER A 335 -27.78 9.88 -32.82
C SER A 335 -27.97 11.32 -32.34
N ILE A 336 -29.20 11.81 -32.33
CA ILE A 336 -29.59 13.08 -31.69
C ILE A 336 -29.82 12.82 -30.20
N PRO A 337 -29.06 13.48 -29.30
CA PRO A 337 -29.23 13.33 -27.86
C PRO A 337 -30.61 13.75 -27.37
N LYS A 338 -31.19 12.97 -26.46
CA LYS A 338 -32.40 13.33 -25.72
C LYS A 338 -32.07 13.60 -24.26
N TYR A 339 -32.70 14.63 -23.72
CA TYR A 339 -32.41 15.15 -22.39
C TYR A 339 -33.68 15.21 -21.55
N TYR A 340 -33.57 14.79 -20.29
CA TYR A 340 -34.65 14.85 -19.32
C TYR A 340 -34.11 15.48 -18.04
N SER A 341 -34.93 16.26 -17.35
CA SER A 341 -34.57 16.84 -16.06
C SER A 341 -35.56 16.43 -14.97
N CYS A 342 -35.06 16.21 -13.76
CA CYS A 342 -35.83 15.96 -12.55
C CYS A 342 -35.00 16.42 -11.35
N ARG A 343 -35.55 17.30 -10.50
CA ARG A 343 -34.90 17.80 -9.26
C ARG A 343 -33.44 18.22 -9.48
N ASP A 344 -33.20 19.12 -10.44
CA ASP A 344 -31.86 19.61 -10.80
C ASP A 344 -30.85 18.55 -11.28
N ILE A 345 -31.34 17.36 -11.64
CA ILE A 345 -30.55 16.31 -12.25
C ILE A 345 -30.95 16.19 -13.72
N LEU A 346 -29.94 16.24 -14.59
CA LEU A 346 -30.02 15.99 -16.02
C LEU A 346 -29.72 14.53 -16.33
N TYR A 347 -30.63 13.87 -17.04
CA TYR A 347 -30.41 12.59 -17.69
C TYR A 347 -30.26 12.80 -19.20
N CYS A 348 -29.31 12.10 -19.81
CA CYS A 348 -29.05 12.13 -21.25
C CYS A 348 -29.03 10.72 -21.83
N ALA A 349 -29.86 10.48 -22.85
CA ALA A 349 -29.84 9.29 -23.68
C ALA A 349 -29.32 9.63 -25.08
N TRP A 350 -28.27 8.95 -25.51
CA TRP A 350 -27.61 9.21 -26.79
C TRP A 350 -27.01 7.93 -27.37
N THR A 351 -27.11 7.73 -28.67
CA THR A 351 -26.50 6.58 -29.36
C THR A 351 -25.34 7.04 -30.23
N ASP A 352 -24.14 6.63 -29.86
CA ASP A 352 -22.97 6.62 -30.75
C ASP A 352 -22.99 5.29 -31.53
N LYS A 353 -21.92 4.50 -31.48
CA LYS A 353 -21.93 3.08 -31.90
C LYS A 353 -22.82 2.19 -31.03
N ARG A 354 -23.05 2.60 -29.77
CA ARG A 354 -23.87 1.87 -28.79
C ARG A 354 -24.73 2.87 -28.00
N PRO A 355 -25.89 2.46 -27.47
CA PRO A 355 -26.68 3.31 -26.58
C PRO A 355 -25.86 3.69 -25.33
N MET A 356 -25.87 4.98 -25.02
CA MET A 356 -25.20 5.57 -23.88
C MET A 356 -26.20 6.36 -23.05
N HIS A 357 -26.11 6.18 -21.75
CA HIS A 357 -26.98 6.81 -20.77
C HIS A 357 -26.13 7.48 -19.72
N PHE A 358 -26.41 8.75 -19.44
CA PHE A 358 -25.68 9.56 -18.49
C PHE A 358 -26.62 10.27 -17.54
N ILE A 359 -26.13 10.54 -16.33
CA ILE A 359 -26.81 11.32 -15.30
C ILE A 359 -25.83 12.35 -14.71
N SER A 360 -26.27 13.59 -14.50
CA SER A 360 -25.42 14.69 -14.03
C SER A 360 -26.26 15.81 -13.40
N ASN A 361 -25.75 16.48 -12.38
CA ASN A 361 -26.39 17.68 -11.80
C ASN A 361 -25.69 19.01 -12.19
N ARG A 362 -24.66 18.96 -13.03
CA ARG A 362 -23.80 20.12 -13.33
C ARG A 362 -23.60 20.38 -14.82
N GLU A 363 -23.88 19.39 -15.65
CA GLU A 363 -23.80 19.54 -17.10
C GLU A 363 -25.09 20.16 -17.65
N SER A 364 -24.95 21.04 -18.64
CA SER A 364 -26.06 21.69 -19.33
C SER A 364 -26.43 20.95 -20.61
N VAL A 365 -27.65 21.16 -21.11
CA VAL A 365 -28.03 20.69 -22.46
C VAL A 365 -27.16 21.41 -23.49
N SER A 366 -26.16 20.71 -24.03
CA SER A 366 -25.26 21.26 -25.03
C SER A 366 -24.63 20.15 -25.85
N ASN A 367 -24.65 20.34 -27.17
CA ASN A 367 -24.14 19.39 -28.14
C ASN A 367 -23.01 20.00 -28.95
N THR A 368 -22.04 19.18 -29.32
CA THR A 368 -21.05 19.47 -30.37
C THR A 368 -21.60 18.90 -31.67
N VAL A 369 -21.73 19.72 -32.71
CA VAL A 369 -22.15 19.30 -34.04
C VAL A 369 -20.92 19.30 -34.95
N LYS A 370 -20.61 18.15 -35.55
CA LYS A 370 -19.55 18.03 -36.57
C LYS A 370 -20.11 17.40 -37.82
N THR A 371 -19.87 18.01 -38.97
CA THR A 371 -20.19 17.44 -40.27
C THR A 371 -18.97 16.69 -40.79
N LYS A 372 -19.06 15.38 -40.97
CA LYS A 372 -18.01 14.57 -41.58
C LYS A 372 -18.39 14.28 -43.02
N GLN A 373 -17.70 14.90 -43.96
CA GLN A 373 -17.82 14.56 -45.38
C GLN A 373 -17.06 13.25 -45.62
N ARG A 374 -17.74 12.27 -46.22
CA ARG A 374 -17.11 11.06 -46.76
C ARG A 374 -17.02 11.25 -48.26
N SER A 375 -15.89 10.91 -48.86
CA SER A 375 -15.62 11.10 -50.29
C SER A 375 -16.74 10.55 -51.18
N ASP A 376 -17.41 9.48 -50.74
CA ASP A 376 -18.35 8.72 -51.56
C ASP A 376 -19.77 8.65 -50.95
N ARG A 377 -20.09 9.44 -49.92
CA ARG A 377 -21.40 9.42 -49.24
C ARG A 377 -21.85 10.80 -48.76
N ALA A 378 -23.17 10.94 -48.58
CA ALA A 378 -23.76 12.13 -47.98
C ALA A 378 -23.07 12.50 -46.65
N PRO A 379 -22.90 13.80 -46.34
CA PRO A 379 -22.23 14.25 -45.13
C PRO A 379 -22.92 13.69 -43.88
N GLU A 380 -22.13 13.09 -42.99
CA GLU A 380 -22.63 12.56 -41.73
C GLU A 380 -22.56 13.65 -40.65
N THR A 381 -23.72 14.13 -40.17
CA THR A 381 -23.79 15.09 -39.07
C THR A 381 -23.74 14.35 -37.73
N LEU A 382 -22.61 14.46 -37.04
CA LEU A 382 -22.38 13.89 -35.72
C LEU A 382 -22.77 14.92 -34.64
N CYS A 383 -23.89 14.66 -33.96
CA CYS A 383 -24.35 15.43 -32.80
C CYS A 383 -23.94 14.71 -31.51
N ARG A 384 -22.92 15.22 -30.82
CA ARG A 384 -22.37 14.60 -29.61
C ARG A 384 -22.68 15.44 -28.37
N PRO A 385 -23.22 14.87 -27.28
CA PRO A 385 -23.37 15.58 -26.01
C PRO A 385 -22.03 16.05 -25.46
N LYS A 386 -21.89 17.32 -25.08
CA LYS A 386 -20.67 17.82 -24.42
C LYS A 386 -20.40 17.11 -23.10
N LEU A 387 -21.45 16.69 -22.39
CA LEU A 387 -21.31 15.88 -21.17
C LEU A 387 -20.64 14.52 -21.46
N ALA A 388 -20.91 13.91 -22.62
CA ALA A 388 -20.29 12.66 -23.02
C ALA A 388 -18.81 12.87 -23.39
N GLU A 389 -18.47 14.00 -24.03
CA GLU A 389 -17.07 14.36 -24.28
C GLU A 389 -16.28 14.55 -22.99
N LYS A 390 -16.83 15.32 -22.03
CA LYS A 390 -16.20 15.53 -20.72
C LYS A 390 -16.07 14.24 -19.93
N TYR A 391 -17.13 13.42 -19.92
CA TYR A 391 -17.08 12.11 -19.26
C TYR A 391 -15.96 11.26 -19.84
N GLU A 392 -15.88 11.10 -21.17
CA GLU A 392 -14.83 10.30 -21.78
C GLU A 392 -13.42 10.85 -21.52
N LYS A 393 -13.28 12.17 -21.39
CA LYS A 393 -12.01 12.82 -21.02
C LYS A 393 -11.56 12.54 -19.59
N PHE A 394 -12.48 12.57 -18.62
CA PHE A 394 -12.12 12.55 -17.19
C PHE A 394 -12.41 11.23 -16.48
N LYS A 395 -13.23 10.33 -17.07
CA LYS A 395 -13.53 9.03 -16.47
C LYS A 395 -12.25 8.26 -16.13
N ASP A 396 -11.21 8.35 -16.95
CA ASP A 396 -9.98 7.57 -16.79
C ASP A 396 -8.86 8.38 -16.12
N GLY A 397 -9.19 9.25 -15.16
CA GLY A 397 -8.21 10.05 -14.41
C GLY A 397 -7.15 9.23 -13.65
N ALA A 398 -7.39 7.93 -13.42
CA ALA A 398 -6.48 7.00 -12.77
C ALA A 398 -5.44 6.33 -13.71
N ILE A 399 -5.36 6.70 -15.00
CA ILE A 399 -4.50 6.00 -15.99
C ILE A 399 -3.05 5.89 -15.53
N GLU A 400 -2.42 6.98 -15.10
CA GLU A 400 -0.99 6.94 -14.74
C GLU A 400 -0.76 6.14 -13.46
N PHE A 401 -1.61 6.33 -12.44
CA PHE A 401 -1.57 5.53 -11.22
C PHE A 401 -1.72 4.03 -11.52
N ASN A 402 -2.72 3.67 -12.33
CA ASN A 402 -3.00 2.28 -12.68
C ASN A 402 -1.86 1.66 -13.51
N LYS A 403 -1.23 2.45 -14.38
CA LYS A 403 -0.03 2.02 -15.10
C LYS A 403 1.11 1.69 -14.13
N TYR A 404 1.37 2.57 -13.17
CA TYR A 404 2.44 2.35 -12.19
C TYR A 404 2.14 1.17 -11.27
N ILE A 405 0.94 1.09 -10.69
CA ILE A 405 0.57 0.00 -9.79
C ILE A 405 0.56 -1.36 -10.50
N SER A 406 0.14 -1.43 -11.77
CA SER A 406 0.11 -2.69 -12.52
C SER A 406 1.52 -3.23 -12.83
N SER A 407 2.53 -2.36 -12.82
CA SER A 407 3.93 -2.71 -13.08
C SER A 407 4.71 -3.13 -11.83
N THR A 408 4.12 -3.01 -10.63
CA THR A 408 4.80 -3.31 -9.38
C THR A 408 5.03 -4.81 -9.20
N GLU A 409 6.13 -5.14 -8.53
CA GLU A 409 6.43 -6.54 -8.20
C GLU A 409 5.36 -7.13 -7.29
N LYS A 410 5.12 -8.43 -7.46
CA LYS A 410 4.12 -9.19 -6.73
C LYS A 410 4.83 -10.11 -5.75
N PHE A 411 4.57 -9.90 -4.48
CA PHE A 411 5.12 -10.77 -3.44
C PHE A 411 4.25 -12.01 -3.29
N SER A 412 4.87 -13.18 -3.18
CA SER A 412 4.20 -14.45 -2.90
C SER A 412 3.69 -14.51 -1.46
N GLY A 413 2.70 -15.36 -1.24
CA GLY A 413 2.17 -15.68 0.07
C GLY A 413 0.86 -14.96 0.41
N ARG A 414 0.74 -14.54 1.68
CA ARG A 414 -0.54 -14.21 2.31
C ARG A 414 -1.16 -12.91 1.78
N VAL A 415 -2.50 -12.84 1.74
CA VAL A 415 -3.27 -11.73 1.12
C VAL A 415 -2.86 -10.35 1.65
N TRP A 416 -2.59 -10.22 2.95
CA TRP A 416 -2.20 -8.95 3.55
C TRP A 416 -0.81 -8.47 3.12
N LYS A 417 0.12 -9.35 2.70
CA LYS A 417 1.41 -8.92 2.13
C LYS A 417 1.23 -8.20 0.80
N SER A 418 0.26 -8.64 -0.01
CA SER A 418 -0.11 -7.95 -1.25
C SER A 418 -0.83 -6.62 -0.97
N ILE A 419 -1.64 -6.55 0.08
CA ILE A 419 -2.27 -5.28 0.51
C ILE A 419 -1.22 -4.31 1.05
N PHE A 420 -0.28 -4.80 1.87
CA PHE A 420 0.87 -4.03 2.34
C PHE A 420 1.67 -3.47 1.16
N ASN A 421 2.02 -4.33 0.20
CA ASN A 421 2.71 -3.92 -1.02
C ASN A 421 1.91 -2.85 -1.78
N PHE A 422 0.59 -3.02 -1.94
CA PHE A 422 -0.26 -1.99 -2.54
C PHE A 422 -0.18 -0.66 -1.79
N LEU A 423 -0.27 -0.66 -0.45
CA LEU A 423 -0.21 0.55 0.38
C LEU A 423 1.14 1.26 0.23
N VAL A 424 2.24 0.51 0.27
CA VAL A 424 3.61 1.03 0.04
C VAL A 424 3.71 1.63 -1.36
N GLN A 425 3.31 0.90 -2.39
CA GLN A 425 3.41 1.37 -3.77
C GLN A 425 2.51 2.58 -4.04
N ALA A 426 1.30 2.62 -3.47
CA ALA A 426 0.41 3.77 -3.55
C ALA A 426 1.03 5.02 -2.92
N ALA A 427 1.66 4.89 -1.75
CA ALA A 427 2.39 5.99 -1.11
C ALA A 427 3.59 6.45 -1.95
N ILE A 428 4.35 5.53 -2.54
CA ILE A 428 5.46 5.87 -3.45
C ILE A 428 4.95 6.63 -4.67
N ILE A 429 3.88 6.16 -5.32
CA ILE A 429 3.31 6.79 -6.51
C ILE A 429 2.78 8.18 -6.16
N ASN A 430 2.04 8.32 -5.06
CA ASN A 430 1.56 9.62 -4.58
C ASN A 430 2.72 10.57 -4.26
N SER A 431 3.80 10.07 -3.65
CA SER A 431 5.01 10.85 -3.36
C SER A 431 5.69 11.32 -4.64
N PHE A 432 5.80 10.43 -5.62
CA PHE A 432 6.38 10.74 -6.93
C PHE A 432 5.53 11.76 -7.71
N ILE A 433 4.20 11.68 -7.62
CA ILE A 433 3.30 12.68 -8.21
C ILE A 433 3.56 14.05 -7.60
N ILE A 434 3.65 14.15 -6.26
CA ILE A 434 3.98 15.39 -5.56
C ILE A 434 5.36 15.91 -5.95
N TYR A 435 6.37 15.03 -5.97
CA TYR A 435 7.74 15.34 -6.38
C TYR A 435 7.81 16.01 -7.76
N ASN A 436 7.04 15.49 -8.71
CA ASN A 436 6.98 16.04 -10.07
C ASN A 436 6.35 17.43 -10.13
N GLN A 437 5.45 17.76 -9.20
CA GLN A 437 4.85 19.09 -9.12
C GLN A 437 5.86 20.12 -8.60
N PHE A 438 6.66 19.78 -7.59
CA PHE A 438 7.67 20.69 -7.04
C PHE A 438 8.90 20.87 -7.94
N THR A 439 9.35 19.80 -8.58
CA THR A 439 10.58 19.86 -9.40
C THR A 439 10.36 20.43 -10.80
N GLY A 440 9.10 20.61 -11.24
CA GLY A 440 8.77 21.10 -12.59
C GLY A 440 9.26 20.20 -13.73
N LEU A 441 9.79 19.03 -13.42
CA LEU A 441 10.41 18.12 -14.39
C LEU A 441 9.31 17.50 -15.28
N LYS A 442 9.32 17.86 -16.56
CA LYS A 442 8.38 17.34 -17.58
C LYS A 442 8.50 15.82 -17.77
N LYS A 443 7.43 15.19 -18.30
CA LYS A 443 7.19 13.74 -18.43
C LYS A 443 8.17 12.95 -19.35
N THR A 444 9.32 13.52 -19.72
CA THR A 444 10.11 13.07 -20.89
C THR A 444 11.22 12.05 -20.62
N LYS A 445 11.60 11.77 -19.35
CA LYS A 445 12.60 10.73 -19.06
C LYS A 445 11.93 9.36 -18.80
N ARG A 446 12.39 8.33 -19.51
CA ARG A 446 12.13 6.91 -19.17
C ARG A 446 12.71 6.65 -17.75
N ASN A 447 12.06 5.77 -16.97
CA ASN A 447 12.53 5.27 -15.66
C ASN A 447 12.57 6.27 -14.47
N ARG A 448 11.81 7.38 -14.51
CA ARG A 448 11.77 8.34 -13.39
C ARG A 448 11.22 7.76 -12.08
N LEU A 449 10.17 6.94 -12.14
CA LEU A 449 9.64 6.29 -10.95
C LEU A 449 10.65 5.29 -10.35
N ASP A 450 11.39 4.58 -11.19
CA ASP A 450 12.43 3.64 -10.74
C ASP A 450 13.60 4.38 -10.10
N THR A 451 13.99 5.53 -10.64
CA THR A 451 14.98 6.42 -10.02
C THR A 451 14.50 6.93 -8.67
N PHE A 452 13.22 7.32 -8.57
CA PHE A 452 12.60 7.74 -7.32
C PHE A 452 12.58 6.61 -6.28
N LYS A 453 12.17 5.39 -6.70
CA LYS A 453 12.19 4.18 -5.87
C LYS A 453 13.60 3.82 -5.41
N LYS A 454 14.59 3.91 -6.30
CA LYS A 454 16.00 3.67 -5.97
C LYS A 454 16.47 4.62 -4.88
N SER A 455 16.26 5.94 -5.06
CA SER A 455 16.63 6.94 -4.04
C SER A 455 15.93 6.65 -2.71
N LEU A 456 14.61 6.47 -2.74
CA LEU A 456 13.82 6.19 -1.53
C LEU A 456 14.28 4.93 -0.81
N GLY A 457 14.45 3.81 -1.53
CA GLY A 457 14.88 2.54 -0.95
C GLY A 457 16.28 2.63 -0.35
N LEU A 458 17.21 3.32 -1.02
CA LEU A 458 18.54 3.57 -0.49
C LEU A 458 18.51 4.47 0.74
N ASP A 459 17.71 5.54 0.75
CA ASP A 459 17.61 6.46 1.90
C ASP A 459 17.00 5.77 3.13
N LEU A 460 15.99 4.92 2.93
CA LEU A 460 15.37 4.12 4.01
C LEU A 460 16.33 3.09 4.62
N ILE A 461 17.20 2.49 3.81
CA ILE A 461 18.24 1.56 4.28
C ILE A 461 19.42 2.31 4.92
N ARG A 462 19.80 3.47 4.36
CA ARG A 462 20.95 4.27 4.82
C ARG A 462 20.75 4.90 6.19
N TYR A 463 19.50 5.04 6.65
CA TYR A 463 19.24 5.39 8.04
C TYR A 463 19.81 4.34 9.03
N ASN A 464 20.15 3.13 8.57
CA ASN A 464 20.88 2.11 9.34
C ASN A 464 22.39 2.02 9.02
N SER A 465 22.91 2.74 8.02
CA SER A 465 24.34 2.74 7.68
C SER A 465 25.11 3.80 8.48
N GLY A 466 25.20 3.63 9.80
CA GLY A 466 26.36 4.06 10.59
C GLY A 466 26.74 5.55 10.60
N LYS A 467 25.82 6.50 10.39
CA LYS A 467 26.08 7.91 10.73
C LYS A 467 25.43 8.40 12.01
N ASP A 468 24.47 7.66 12.57
CA ASP A 468 23.89 7.88 13.90
C ASP A 468 23.51 6.54 14.57
N ARG A 469 24.38 5.53 14.48
CA ARG A 469 24.50 4.67 15.67
C ARG A 469 25.13 5.61 16.70
N PRO A 470 24.59 5.77 17.92
CA PRO A 470 25.49 6.03 19.03
C PRO A 470 26.54 4.96 18.88
N GLN A 471 27.78 5.33 18.56
CA GLN A 471 28.86 4.50 19.01
C GLN A 471 28.60 4.45 20.51
N THR A 472 28.04 3.35 21.01
CA THR A 472 28.56 2.83 22.25
C THR A 472 30.02 2.61 21.90
N GLU A 473 30.84 3.65 22.11
CA GLU A 473 32.25 3.46 22.26
C GLU A 473 32.32 2.37 23.31
N GLU A 474 32.63 1.13 22.89
CA GLU A 474 32.85 0.07 23.84
C GLU A 474 33.89 0.64 24.79
N PRO A 475 33.56 0.78 26.08
CA PRO A 475 34.40 1.56 26.97
C PRO A 475 35.73 0.86 27.28
N MET A 476 35.87 -0.36 26.76
CA MET A 476 37.06 -1.17 26.80
C MET A 476 37.59 -1.41 25.38
N GLU A 477 38.90 -1.48 25.26
CA GLU A 477 39.64 -1.78 24.04
C GLU A 477 40.34 -3.13 24.21
N LYS A 478 40.28 -3.98 23.18
CA LYS A 478 41.02 -5.24 23.13
C LYS A 478 42.47 -4.98 22.72
N MET A 479 43.41 -5.45 23.53
CA MET A 479 44.86 -5.40 23.33
C MET A 479 45.33 -6.66 22.60
N ASN A 480 46.47 -6.58 21.92
CA ASN A 480 47.12 -7.71 21.25
C ASN A 480 47.97 -8.58 22.21
N TYR A 481 47.86 -8.38 23.51
CA TYR A 481 48.65 -9.06 24.55
C TYR A 481 47.86 -9.14 25.86
N HIS A 482 48.30 -10.03 26.75
CA HIS A 482 47.66 -10.25 28.05
C HIS A 482 48.36 -9.45 29.17
N ARG A 483 47.59 -8.71 29.98
CA ARG A 483 48.09 -8.06 31.22
C ARG A 483 47.28 -8.45 32.44
N LYS A 484 47.84 -8.24 33.64
CA LYS A 484 47.12 -8.44 34.90
C LYS A 484 46.00 -7.40 35.03
N CYS A 485 44.78 -7.87 35.28
CA CYS A 485 43.60 -7.09 35.58
C CYS A 485 43.82 -6.31 36.88
N ALA A 486 43.48 -5.02 36.87
CA ALA A 486 43.66 -4.13 38.02
C ALA A 486 42.75 -4.43 39.22
N HIS A 487 41.73 -5.26 39.04
CA HIS A 487 40.66 -5.48 40.03
C HIS A 487 40.58 -6.89 40.60
N CYS A 488 41.31 -7.82 40.00
CA CYS A 488 41.03 -9.23 40.15
C CYS A 488 42.35 -9.91 40.60
N SER A 489 42.39 -10.39 41.85
CA SER A 489 43.55 -11.04 42.48
C SER A 489 43.35 -12.56 42.47
N GLY A 490 44.16 -13.30 41.71
CA GLY A 490 44.05 -14.76 41.59
C GLY A 490 44.79 -15.32 40.38
N SER A 491 44.73 -16.64 40.19
CA SER A 491 45.37 -17.38 39.09
C SER A 491 44.81 -17.02 37.70
N TYR A 492 43.57 -16.54 37.61
CA TYR A 492 42.94 -16.06 36.36
C TYR A 492 42.90 -14.52 36.28
N ASN A 493 44.01 -13.86 36.63
CA ASN A 493 44.11 -12.40 36.62
C ASN A 493 44.52 -11.80 35.27
N ARG A 494 44.75 -12.58 34.21
CA ARG A 494 45.16 -12.04 32.89
C ARG A 494 43.96 -11.67 32.01
N THR A 495 44.00 -10.50 31.39
CA THR A 495 42.99 -9.96 30.49
C THR A 495 43.62 -9.45 29.20
N GLU A 496 42.88 -9.55 28.10
CA GLU A 496 43.19 -8.93 26.81
C GLU A 496 42.46 -7.59 26.63
N TYR A 497 41.77 -7.06 27.64
CA TYR A 497 41.02 -5.79 27.56
C TYR A 497 41.60 -4.72 28.49
N LYS A 498 41.51 -3.45 28.08
CA LYS A 498 41.84 -2.27 28.89
C LYS A 498 40.74 -1.21 28.81
N CYS A 499 40.57 -0.41 29.85
CA CYS A 499 39.65 0.73 29.82
C CYS A 499 40.17 1.82 28.87
N LYS A 500 39.33 2.37 27.99
CA LYS A 500 39.72 3.46 27.07
C LYS A 500 40.00 4.78 27.77
N VAL A 501 39.40 5.01 28.95
CA VAL A 501 39.52 6.27 29.69
C VAL A 501 40.85 6.38 30.42
N CYS A 502 41.28 5.33 31.13
CA CYS A 502 42.50 5.35 31.95
C CYS A 502 43.58 4.35 31.51
N ASN A 503 43.38 3.62 30.40
CA ASN A 503 44.28 2.59 29.87
C ASN A 503 44.63 1.43 30.82
N LYS A 504 43.97 1.30 31.99
CA LYS A 504 44.23 0.19 32.91
C LYS A 504 43.64 -1.14 32.40
N PRO A 505 44.40 -2.24 32.41
CA PRO A 505 43.89 -3.56 32.05
C PRO A 505 42.79 -4.01 33.00
N CYS A 506 41.66 -4.44 32.44
CA CYS A 506 40.50 -4.89 33.20
C CYS A 506 39.79 -6.03 32.44
N HIS A 507 39.21 -7.01 33.11
CA HIS A 507 38.31 -7.94 32.43
C HIS A 507 36.99 -7.24 32.09
N LEU A 508 36.29 -7.67 31.04
CA LEU A 508 34.93 -7.25 30.73
C LEU A 508 34.00 -7.35 31.95
N LYS A 509 34.08 -8.45 32.70
CA LYS A 509 33.31 -8.66 33.94
C LYS A 509 33.74 -7.81 35.13
N CYS A 510 35.01 -7.34 35.19
CA CYS A 510 35.50 -6.48 36.28
C CYS A 510 35.23 -4.98 35.95
N TYR A 511 34.62 -4.65 34.80
CA TYR A 511 34.47 -3.27 34.30
C TYR A 511 33.53 -2.38 35.12
N GLU A 512 32.41 -2.90 35.62
CA GLU A 512 31.51 -2.11 36.48
C GLU A 512 32.18 -1.66 37.77
N ALA A 513 32.97 -2.54 38.41
CA ALA A 513 33.78 -2.18 39.57
C ALA A 513 34.88 -1.16 39.21
N HIS A 514 35.39 -1.22 37.98
CA HIS A 514 36.37 -0.27 37.47
C HIS A 514 35.81 1.14 37.29
N LEU A 515 34.56 1.28 36.84
CA LEU A 515 33.90 2.57 36.67
C LEU A 515 33.87 3.42 37.94
N ALA A 516 33.71 2.78 39.11
CA ALA A 516 33.66 3.48 40.40
C ALA A 516 34.97 4.21 40.76
N ILE A 517 36.10 3.81 40.15
CA ILE A 517 37.43 4.36 40.46
C ILE A 517 38.15 4.92 39.21
N CYS A 518 37.50 4.92 38.06
CA CYS A 518 38.08 5.37 36.81
C CYS A 518 38.21 6.91 36.81
N ARG A 519 39.44 7.43 36.90
CA ARG A 519 39.75 8.86 36.79
C ARG A 519 40.61 9.11 35.55
N VAL A 520 40.42 10.26 34.91
CA VAL A 520 41.26 10.72 33.79
C VAL A 520 42.58 11.19 34.38
N ASP A 521 43.63 10.38 34.27
CA ASP A 521 44.99 10.80 34.64
C ASP A 521 45.52 11.74 33.54
N GLY A 522 45.22 13.03 33.68
CA GLY A 522 45.66 14.11 32.82
C GLY A 522 46.39 15.18 33.62
N SER A 523 47.62 14.90 34.04
CA SER A 523 48.63 15.91 34.38
C SER A 523 50.00 15.23 34.46
N GLY A 524 50.74 15.28 33.34
CA GLY A 524 52.19 15.31 33.43
C GLY A 524 52.55 16.65 34.04
N GLU A 525 52.81 16.68 35.34
CA GLU A 525 53.59 17.73 35.96
C GLU A 525 55.07 17.36 35.75
N GLU A 526 55.70 18.04 34.79
CA GLU A 526 57.13 18.30 34.83
C GLU A 526 57.38 19.11 36.11
N TYR A 527 58.13 18.54 37.06
CA TYR A 527 58.82 19.33 38.08
C TYR A 527 60.26 19.54 37.58
N GLU A 528 60.53 20.76 37.11
CA GLU A 528 61.85 21.37 37.22
C GLU A 528 62.11 21.69 38.71
N GLU A 529 63.02 20.94 39.34
CA GLU A 529 64.25 21.40 40.01
C GLU A 529 65.03 20.20 40.57
#